data_AF-X1T6V9-F1
#
_entry.id   AF-X1T6V9-F1
#
_cell.length_a   1.000
_cell.length_b   1.000
_cell.length_c   1.000
_cell.angle_alpha   90.00
_cell.angle_beta   90.00
_cell.angle_gamma   90.00
#
_symmetry.space_group_name_H-M   'P 1'
#
loop_
_entity.id
_entity.type
_entity.pdbx_description
1 polymer ?
#
loop_
_entity_poly.entity_id
_entity_poly.type
_entity_poly.pdbx_seq_one_letter_code
_entity_poly.pdbx_strand_id
1 'polypeptide(L)'
;RFLKGAAAWLGKEFKRQAVPRPTSEGYEPPLQPPTYPPPTPAEKVAPPPAMVPPEPPKPELEAKAATPVLTPTQAEQELKQVAQEVWKKYGESSAVVIVDGWRLPPIDILDRSPEVEFSQADNMQRAKLIEEALASYGVETKVVQINTGPTVTQFGVEPGWDRKMKEIKERDKDGNVKVRLEELSKTRVKVERITSLANDLALALAASSIRIEAPVPGKSVVGIEVPNTVSSMVSLRGVIETSSFQKIEARSK
;
A
#
# COMPACT_ATOMS: atom_id res chain seq x y z
N ARG A 1 41.70 -25.13 -50.16
CA ARG A 1 41.05 -23.87 -50.59
C ARG A 1 39.54 -24.05 -50.38
N PHE A 2 38.95 -23.12 -49.65
CA PHE A 2 37.61 -23.14 -49.08
C PHE A 2 36.47 -23.08 -50.12
N LEU A 3 35.35 -23.74 -49.76
CA LEU A 3 33.93 -23.45 -49.99
C LEU A 3 33.41 -23.08 -51.40
N LYS A 4 32.41 -23.84 -51.88
CA LYS A 4 30.99 -23.42 -51.90
C LYS A 4 30.12 -24.52 -52.52
N GLY A 5 29.34 -25.20 -51.67
CA GLY A 5 28.20 -26.01 -52.09
C GLY A 5 26.95 -25.14 -52.12
N ALA A 6 26.26 -25.12 -53.25
CA ALA A 6 25.03 -24.38 -53.44
C ALA A 6 23.89 -25.34 -53.83
N ALA A 7 22.73 -25.04 -53.27
CA ALA A 7 21.39 -25.24 -53.82
C ALA A 7 20.86 -26.68 -53.98
N ALA A 8 20.07 -27.11 -53.00
CA ALA A 8 18.81 -27.82 -53.21
C ALA A 8 17.96 -27.66 -51.94
N TRP A 9 16.72 -27.14 -52.04
CA TRP A 9 15.51 -27.95 -51.82
C TRP A 9 14.22 -27.10 -51.92
N LEU A 10 13.32 -27.53 -52.81
CA LEU A 10 11.93 -27.08 -53.01
C LEU A 10 11.14 -27.20 -51.69
N GLY A 11 10.32 -26.21 -51.31
CA GLY A 11 9.01 -26.02 -51.92
C GLY A 11 8.00 -27.06 -51.43
N LYS A 12 7.47 -26.90 -50.20
CA LYS A 12 6.29 -27.63 -49.72
C LYS A 12 5.12 -26.69 -49.52
N GLU A 13 4.10 -26.86 -50.35
CA GLU A 13 2.77 -26.28 -50.22
C GLU A 13 2.10 -26.74 -48.93
N PHE A 14 1.69 -25.79 -48.10
CA PHE A 14 0.87 -26.03 -46.91
C PHE A 14 -0.61 -25.99 -47.33
N LYS A 15 -1.19 -27.17 -47.51
CA LYS A 15 -2.63 -27.34 -47.75
C LYS A 15 -3.37 -26.96 -46.45
N ARG A 16 -4.03 -25.79 -46.46
CA ARG A 16 -4.88 -25.35 -45.33
C ARG A 16 -6.03 -26.34 -45.15
N GLN A 17 -5.96 -27.15 -44.10
CA GLN A 17 -7.13 -27.91 -43.63
C GLN A 17 -8.10 -26.93 -42.98
N ALA A 18 -9.34 -26.92 -43.46
CA ALA A 18 -10.44 -26.22 -42.83
C ALA A 18 -10.78 -26.91 -41.51
N VAL A 19 -10.67 -26.17 -40.41
CA VAL A 19 -11.10 -26.61 -39.07
C VAL A 19 -12.63 -26.66 -39.07
N PRO A 20 -13.28 -27.77 -38.68
CA PRO A 20 -14.74 -27.81 -38.57
C PRO A 20 -15.22 -26.84 -37.48
N ARG A 21 -16.25 -26.06 -37.78
CA ARG A 21 -16.91 -25.17 -36.80
C ARG A 21 -17.55 -26.04 -35.71
N PRO A 22 -17.35 -25.74 -34.42
CA PRO A 22 -18.09 -26.42 -33.38
C PRO A 22 -19.59 -26.11 -33.51
N THR A 23 -20.38 -27.17 -33.55
CA THR A 23 -21.84 -27.18 -33.46
C THR A 23 -22.26 -26.46 -32.18
N SER A 24 -23.17 -25.50 -32.29
CA SER A 24 -23.74 -24.76 -31.18
C SER A 24 -24.80 -25.61 -30.46
N GLU A 25 -24.37 -26.63 -29.74
CA GLU A 25 -25.20 -27.31 -28.74
C GLU A 25 -24.70 -26.93 -27.36
N GLY A 26 -25.55 -26.23 -26.59
CA GLY A 26 -25.35 -26.03 -25.16
C GLY A 26 -24.79 -24.67 -24.71
N TYR A 27 -24.96 -23.59 -25.48
CA TYR A 27 -24.79 -22.25 -24.90
C TYR A 27 -26.08 -21.88 -24.14
N GLU A 28 -26.16 -22.30 -22.88
CA GLU A 28 -27.10 -21.69 -21.95
C GLU A 28 -26.63 -20.25 -21.73
N PRO A 29 -27.43 -19.24 -22.10
CA PRO A 29 -27.03 -17.85 -21.89
C PRO A 29 -26.76 -17.64 -20.39
N PRO A 30 -25.74 -16.84 -20.03
CA PRO A 30 -25.51 -16.53 -18.63
C PRO A 30 -26.79 -15.96 -18.03
N LEU A 31 -27.22 -16.52 -16.90
CA LEU A 31 -28.36 -16.01 -16.13
C LEU A 31 -28.18 -14.50 -16.00
N GLN A 32 -29.14 -13.74 -16.53
CA GLN A 32 -29.14 -12.31 -16.38
C GLN A 32 -29.01 -12.02 -14.87
N PRO A 33 -28.09 -11.14 -14.44
CA PRO A 33 -28.05 -10.75 -13.04
C PRO A 33 -29.46 -10.27 -12.65
N PRO A 34 -29.93 -10.54 -11.42
CA PRO A 34 -31.26 -10.14 -11.02
C PRO A 34 -31.42 -8.65 -11.30
N THR A 35 -32.39 -8.31 -12.16
CA THR A 35 -32.77 -6.93 -12.38
C THR A 35 -33.40 -6.45 -11.08
N TYR A 36 -32.62 -5.75 -10.27
CA TYR A 36 -33.14 -5.05 -9.10
C TYR A 36 -34.13 -4.00 -9.61
N PRO A 37 -35.38 -3.96 -9.09
CA PRO A 37 -36.22 -2.80 -9.34
C PRO A 37 -35.45 -1.55 -8.89
N PRO A 38 -35.60 -0.41 -9.60
CA PRO A 38 -35.00 0.83 -9.14
C PRO A 38 -35.39 1.05 -7.67
N PRO A 39 -34.49 1.56 -6.81
CA PRO A 39 -34.87 1.86 -5.44
C PRO A 39 -36.09 2.77 -5.49
N THR A 40 -37.17 2.33 -4.85
CA THR A 40 -38.35 3.14 -4.61
C THR A 40 -37.86 4.47 -4.05
N PRO A 41 -38.30 5.63 -4.58
CA PRO A 41 -37.98 6.91 -3.97
C PRO A 41 -38.30 6.81 -2.48
N ALA A 42 -37.31 7.07 -1.63
CA ALA A 42 -37.51 7.05 -0.19
C ALA A 42 -38.72 7.92 0.12
N GLU A 43 -39.80 7.29 0.58
CA GLU A 43 -40.94 7.99 1.12
C GLU A 43 -40.40 8.78 2.32
N LYS A 44 -40.49 10.11 2.23
CA LYS A 44 -40.12 11.00 3.32
C LYS A 44 -40.99 10.68 4.51
N VAL A 45 -40.49 9.83 5.40
CA VAL A 45 -41.06 9.67 6.73
C VAL A 45 -40.86 11.00 7.45
N ALA A 46 -41.97 11.70 7.67
CA ALA A 46 -42.00 12.91 8.46
C ALA A 46 -41.47 12.60 9.87
N PRO A 47 -40.59 13.44 10.44
CA PRO A 47 -40.21 13.30 11.83
C PRO A 47 -41.44 13.49 12.75
N PRO A 48 -41.51 12.80 13.89
CA PRO A 48 -42.63 12.90 14.83
C PRO A 48 -42.80 14.34 15.35
N PRO A 49 -44.02 14.73 15.77
CA PRO A 49 -44.30 16.09 16.22
C PRO A 49 -43.51 16.39 17.50
N ALA A 50 -42.59 17.36 17.40
CA ALA A 50 -41.92 17.90 18.55
C ALA A 50 -42.94 18.67 19.42
N MET A 51 -43.05 18.20 20.66
CA MET A 51 -43.80 18.83 21.75
C MET A 51 -43.35 20.28 21.93
N VAL A 52 -44.31 21.20 21.82
CA VAL A 52 -44.12 22.65 21.97
C VAL A 52 -43.74 22.96 23.43
N PRO A 53 -42.55 23.54 23.69
CA PRO A 53 -42.25 24.14 24.99
C PRO A 53 -43.03 25.47 25.14
N PRO A 54 -43.51 25.82 26.35
CA PRO A 54 -44.43 26.93 26.55
C PRO A 54 -43.80 28.30 26.24
N GLU A 55 -44.62 29.14 25.65
CA GLU A 55 -44.35 30.53 25.28
C GLU A 55 -44.11 31.40 26.53
N PRO A 56 -42.97 32.12 26.66
CA PRO A 56 -42.78 33.08 27.73
C PRO A 56 -43.66 34.33 27.51
N PRO A 57 -44.13 35.00 28.58
CA PRO A 57 -45.18 36.02 28.49
C PRO A 57 -44.67 37.31 27.82
N LYS A 58 -45.53 37.90 26.98
CA LYS A 58 -45.36 39.25 26.44
C LYS A 58 -45.44 40.31 27.55
N PRO A 59 -44.51 41.28 27.60
CA PRO A 59 -44.75 42.56 28.22
C PRO A 59 -45.49 43.48 27.24
N GLU A 60 -46.65 43.96 27.67
CA GLU A 60 -47.35 45.10 27.09
C GLU A 60 -46.58 46.38 27.44
N LEU A 61 -46.14 47.14 26.45
CA LEU A 61 -45.65 48.50 26.63
C LEU A 61 -46.21 49.41 25.53
N GLU A 62 -46.99 50.36 26.00
CA GLU A 62 -47.60 51.45 25.26
C GLU A 62 -46.57 52.34 24.55
N ALA A 63 -47.09 53.03 23.54
CA ALA A 63 -46.39 53.88 22.58
C ALA A 63 -45.43 54.93 23.18
N LYS A 64 -44.30 55.15 22.50
CA LYS A 64 -43.87 56.47 22.00
C LYS A 64 -42.70 56.37 21.03
N ALA A 65 -42.74 57.26 20.05
CA ALA A 65 -41.92 57.34 18.85
C ALA A 65 -40.42 57.56 19.10
N ALA A 66 -39.58 56.92 18.28
CA ALA A 66 -38.41 57.48 17.58
C ALA A 66 -37.60 56.32 16.97
N THR A 67 -37.25 56.40 15.69
CA THR A 67 -36.24 55.54 15.05
C THR A 67 -34.85 55.82 15.66
N PRO A 68 -34.06 54.78 15.95
CA PRO A 68 -32.65 54.83 15.57
C PRO A 68 -32.13 53.52 14.95
N VAL A 69 -31.11 53.70 14.11
CA VAL A 69 -30.34 52.71 13.37
C VAL A 69 -29.64 51.73 14.32
N LEU A 70 -29.80 50.42 14.09
CA LEU A 70 -29.12 49.37 14.85
C LEU A 70 -27.65 49.23 14.38
N THR A 71 -26.72 49.40 15.31
CA THR A 71 -25.27 49.29 15.13
C THR A 71 -24.79 47.84 14.96
N PRO A 72 -23.98 47.50 13.93
CA PRO A 72 -23.51 46.14 13.63
C PRO A 72 -22.23 45.74 14.38
N THR A 73 -22.03 46.18 15.62
CA THR A 73 -20.69 46.24 16.21
C THR A 73 -20.20 44.90 16.80
N GLN A 74 -21.10 44.05 17.33
CA GLN A 74 -20.68 42.86 18.09
C GLN A 74 -20.30 41.67 17.19
N ALA A 75 -21.09 41.36 16.18
CA ALA A 75 -20.77 40.29 15.22
C ALA A 75 -19.51 40.59 14.39
N GLU A 76 -19.29 41.86 14.04
CA GLU A 76 -18.05 42.30 13.39
C GLU A 76 -16.83 42.19 14.31
N GLN A 77 -17.01 42.36 15.62
CA GLN A 77 -15.94 42.21 16.61
C GLN A 77 -15.56 40.74 16.82
N GLU A 78 -16.54 39.83 16.89
CA GLU A 78 -16.28 38.39 16.99
C GLU A 78 -15.58 37.85 15.75
N LEU A 79 -16.02 38.25 14.55
CA LEU A 79 -15.36 37.87 13.30
C LEU A 79 -13.92 38.41 13.23
N LYS A 80 -13.67 39.62 13.73
CA LYS A 80 -12.32 40.21 13.83
C LYS A 80 -11.44 39.46 14.83
N GLN A 81 -11.99 39.00 15.96
CA GLN A 81 -11.25 38.23 16.96
C GLN A 81 -10.89 36.84 16.44
N VAL A 82 -11.83 36.14 15.81
CA VAL A 82 -11.57 34.85 15.14
C VAL A 82 -10.55 35.03 14.01
N ALA A 83 -10.69 36.08 13.19
CA ALA A 83 -9.72 36.40 12.15
C ALA A 83 -8.34 36.75 12.72
N GLN A 84 -8.26 37.43 13.86
CA GLN A 84 -7.01 37.74 14.56
C GLN A 84 -6.38 36.49 15.19
N GLU A 85 -7.16 35.55 15.73
CA GLU A 85 -6.66 34.27 16.24
C GLU A 85 -6.16 33.37 15.11
N VAL A 86 -6.88 33.34 13.98
CA VAL A 86 -6.43 32.68 12.74
C VAL A 86 -5.16 33.37 12.25
N TRP A 87 -5.11 34.69 12.17
CA TRP A 87 -3.90 35.43 11.77
C TRP A 87 -2.72 35.23 12.72
N LYS A 88 -2.98 35.09 14.03
CA LYS A 88 -1.94 34.83 15.05
C LYS A 88 -1.46 33.38 15.03
N LYS A 89 -2.33 32.44 14.67
CA LYS A 89 -2.01 31.01 14.51
C LYS A 89 -1.28 30.72 13.18
N TYR A 90 -1.63 31.45 12.12
CA TYR A 90 -1.04 31.35 10.77
C TYR A 90 -0.17 32.58 10.43
N GLY A 91 0.46 33.17 11.45
CA GLY A 91 1.24 34.42 11.41
C GLY A 91 2.09 34.57 10.17
N GLU A 92 1.85 35.66 9.45
CA GLU A 92 2.57 36.09 8.25
C GLU A 92 2.81 34.97 7.24
N SER A 93 1.71 34.58 6.61
CA SER A 93 1.75 33.65 5.51
C SER A 93 2.64 34.20 4.40
N SER A 94 3.74 33.49 4.15
CA SER A 94 4.79 33.85 3.19
C SER A 94 4.21 34.17 1.81
N ALA A 95 4.74 35.25 1.24
CA ALA A 95 4.35 35.96 0.00
C ALA A 95 3.37 35.23 -0.92
N VAL A 96 2.16 35.79 -1.08
CA VAL A 96 1.16 35.37 -2.06
C VAL A 96 1.80 35.40 -3.46
N VAL A 97 2.15 34.22 -3.98
CA VAL A 97 2.63 34.06 -5.35
C VAL A 97 1.41 34.10 -6.27
N ILE A 98 1.42 35.03 -7.22
CA ILE A 98 0.40 35.12 -8.26
C ILE A 98 0.92 34.37 -9.49
N VAL A 99 0.27 33.28 -9.87
CA VAL A 99 0.57 32.52 -11.08
C VAL A 99 -0.67 32.60 -11.97
N ASP A 100 -0.54 33.16 -13.18
CA ASP A 100 -1.63 33.27 -14.18
C ASP A 100 -2.95 33.86 -13.63
N GLY A 101 -2.86 34.85 -12.74
CA GLY A 101 -4.02 35.49 -12.12
C GLY A 101 -4.61 34.74 -10.91
N TRP A 102 -4.11 33.54 -10.61
CA TRP A 102 -4.46 32.78 -9.41
C TRP A 102 -3.53 33.13 -8.24
N ARG A 103 -4.10 33.40 -7.07
CA ARG A 103 -3.35 33.62 -5.82
C ARG A 103 -3.14 32.28 -5.13
N LEU A 104 -1.91 31.79 -5.14
CA LEU A 104 -1.57 30.54 -4.46
C LEU A 104 -1.66 30.76 -2.93
N PRO A 105 -2.41 29.94 -2.19
CA PRO A 105 -2.42 30.03 -0.75
C PRO A 105 -1.06 29.66 -0.17
N PRO A 106 -0.70 30.23 0.98
CA PRO A 106 0.53 29.91 1.69
C PRO A 106 0.55 28.43 2.08
N ILE A 107 1.73 27.82 1.98
CA ILE A 107 1.93 26.39 2.33
C ILE A 107 1.71 26.11 3.82
N ASP A 108 1.76 27.15 4.66
CA ASP A 108 1.54 27.08 6.10
C ASP A 108 0.10 26.71 6.49
N ILE A 109 -0.84 26.74 5.53
CA ILE A 109 -2.20 26.21 5.74
C ILE A 109 -2.20 24.69 5.94
N LEU A 110 -1.13 24.01 5.52
CA LEU A 110 -0.98 22.57 5.65
C LEU A 110 -0.26 22.23 6.97
N ASP A 111 -0.75 21.19 7.64
CA ASP A 111 -0.15 20.69 8.88
C ASP A 111 1.19 20.00 8.61
N ARG A 112 2.12 20.13 9.57
CA ARG A 112 3.38 19.37 9.58
C ARG A 112 3.16 18.03 10.30
N SER A 113 3.48 16.92 9.64
CA SER A 113 3.49 15.61 10.29
C SER A 113 4.81 15.38 11.03
N PRO A 114 4.79 14.82 12.25
CA PRO A 114 6.01 14.41 12.94
C PRO A 114 6.65 13.23 12.22
N GLU A 115 7.98 13.24 12.12
CA GLU A 115 8.76 12.13 11.59
C GLU A 115 8.86 11.03 12.67
N VAL A 116 8.34 9.84 12.35
CA VAL A 116 8.42 8.69 13.28
C VAL A 116 9.72 7.96 12.99
N GLU A 117 10.68 8.05 13.92
CA GLU A 117 11.90 7.25 13.82
C GLU A 117 11.63 5.80 14.25
N PHE A 118 11.92 4.87 13.36
CA PHE A 118 11.85 3.44 13.64
C PHE A 118 13.14 2.99 14.31
N SER A 119 13.04 2.37 15.49
CA SER A 119 14.21 1.83 16.20
C SER A 119 14.88 0.74 15.37
N GLN A 120 16.20 0.87 15.12
CA GLN A 120 16.98 -0.15 14.43
C GLN A 120 16.90 -1.52 15.14
N ALA A 121 16.69 -1.54 16.46
CA ALA A 121 16.54 -2.76 17.24
C ALA A 121 15.32 -3.59 16.80
N ASP A 122 14.18 -2.93 16.56
CA ASP A 122 12.94 -3.62 16.16
C ASP A 122 13.10 -4.27 14.78
N ASN A 123 13.79 -3.57 13.86
CA ASN A 123 14.06 -4.09 12.52
C ASN A 123 15.01 -5.29 12.56
N MET A 124 16.02 -5.28 13.43
CA MET A 124 16.93 -6.42 13.62
C MET A 124 16.19 -7.63 14.20
N GLN A 125 15.28 -7.42 15.15
CA GLN A 125 14.46 -8.49 15.70
C GLN A 125 13.54 -9.10 14.63
N ARG A 126 12.88 -8.26 13.82
CA ARG A 126 12.05 -8.71 12.70
C ARG A 126 12.87 -9.51 11.67
N ALA A 127 14.07 -9.05 11.34
CA ALA A 127 14.97 -9.76 10.44
C ALA A 127 15.27 -11.18 10.97
N LYS A 128 15.59 -11.30 12.26
CA LYS A 128 15.84 -12.60 12.90
C LYS A 128 14.60 -13.49 12.87
N LEU A 129 13.42 -12.94 13.14
CA LEU A 129 12.16 -13.69 13.07
C LEU A 129 11.87 -14.20 11.65
N ILE A 130 12.19 -13.43 10.61
CA ILE A 130 12.06 -13.85 9.22
C ILE A 130 12.97 -15.05 8.92
N GLU A 131 14.23 -14.99 9.36
CA GLU A 131 15.18 -16.09 9.19
C GLU A 131 14.74 -17.36 9.94
N GLU A 132 14.33 -17.21 11.20
CA GLU A 132 13.84 -18.32 12.03
C GLU A 132 12.56 -18.94 11.46
N ALA A 133 11.61 -18.10 11.02
CA ALA A 133 10.38 -18.56 10.41
C ALA A 133 10.65 -19.33 9.11
N LEU A 134 11.45 -18.78 8.20
CA LEU A 134 11.83 -19.46 6.94
C LEU A 134 12.56 -20.78 7.22
N ALA A 135 13.48 -20.79 8.19
CA ALA A 135 14.19 -22.00 8.60
C ALA A 135 13.24 -23.08 9.15
N SER A 136 12.19 -22.69 9.89
CA SER A 136 11.18 -23.63 10.40
C SER A 136 10.43 -24.37 9.29
N TYR A 137 10.25 -23.75 8.12
CA TYR A 137 9.67 -24.35 6.91
C TYR A 137 10.70 -25.08 6.03
N GLY A 138 11.92 -25.28 6.55
CA GLY A 138 13.02 -25.93 5.85
C GLY A 138 13.59 -25.09 4.72
N VAL A 139 13.50 -23.77 4.82
CA VAL A 139 14.07 -22.82 3.87
C VAL A 139 15.19 -22.04 4.55
N GLU A 140 16.43 -22.47 4.36
CA GLU A 140 17.58 -21.72 4.83
C GLU A 140 17.68 -20.38 4.08
N THR A 141 17.71 -19.25 4.78
CA THR A 141 17.86 -17.92 4.20
C THR A 141 18.62 -16.99 5.14
N LYS A 142 19.09 -15.84 4.61
CA LYS A 142 19.75 -14.80 5.38
C LYS A 142 19.27 -13.41 4.96
N VAL A 143 18.98 -12.55 5.92
CA VAL A 143 18.65 -11.13 5.66
C VAL A 143 19.95 -10.37 5.45
N VAL A 144 20.09 -9.77 4.27
CA VAL A 144 21.31 -9.03 3.87
C VAL A 144 21.09 -7.52 3.77
N GLN A 145 19.85 -7.08 3.58
CA GLN A 145 19.51 -5.67 3.42
C GLN A 145 18.20 -5.36 4.14
N ILE A 146 18.10 -4.17 4.75
CA ILE A 146 16.88 -3.66 5.37
C ILE A 146 16.66 -2.23 4.87
N ASN A 147 15.52 -1.97 4.23
CA ASN A 147 15.11 -0.65 3.79
C ASN A 147 13.80 -0.29 4.50
N THR A 148 13.86 0.64 5.46
CA THR A 148 12.70 1.11 6.20
C THR A 148 11.99 2.21 5.45
N GLY A 149 10.70 2.04 5.18
CA GLY A 149 9.82 3.07 4.65
C GLY A 149 8.84 3.59 5.70
N PRO A 150 8.02 4.60 5.35
CA PRO A 150 7.02 5.19 6.26
C PRO A 150 5.97 4.17 6.76
N THR A 151 5.49 3.32 5.86
CA THR A 151 4.39 2.38 6.12
C THR A 151 4.86 0.92 6.17
N VAL A 152 5.87 0.58 5.37
CA VAL A 152 6.37 -0.78 5.20
C VAL A 152 7.89 -0.79 5.29
N THR A 153 8.46 -1.90 5.75
CA THR A 153 9.90 -2.15 5.74
C THR A 153 10.19 -3.32 4.81
N GLN A 154 11.11 -3.11 3.89
CA GLN A 154 11.56 -4.12 2.93
C GLN A 154 12.83 -4.81 3.44
N PHE A 155 12.76 -6.13 3.59
CA PHE A 155 13.87 -7.00 3.96
C PHE A 155 14.38 -7.72 2.70
N GLY A 156 15.63 -7.48 2.34
CA GLY A 156 16.31 -8.23 1.29
C GLY A 156 16.83 -9.55 1.85
N VAL A 157 16.22 -10.64 1.44
CA VAL A 157 16.55 -12.00 1.88
C VAL A 157 17.31 -12.73 0.78
N GLU A 158 18.51 -13.20 1.10
CA GLU A 158 19.27 -14.08 0.24
C GLU A 158 18.85 -15.54 0.52
N PRO A 159 18.33 -16.28 -0.48
CA PRO A 159 18.08 -17.70 -0.33
C PRO A 159 19.38 -18.44 0.04
N GLY A 160 19.30 -19.52 0.79
CA GLY A 160 20.43 -20.39 1.13
C GLY A 160 20.50 -21.61 0.21
N TRP A 161 20.77 -22.77 0.82
CA TRP A 161 20.85 -24.06 0.14
C TRP A 161 19.87 -25.04 0.76
N ASP A 162 19.15 -25.78 -0.07
CA ASP A 162 18.32 -26.91 0.32
C ASP A 162 19.22 -28.16 0.38
N ARG A 163 19.42 -28.69 1.59
CA ARG A 163 20.28 -29.84 1.87
C ARG A 163 19.42 -31.06 2.15
N LYS A 164 19.58 -32.10 1.34
CA LYS A 164 18.91 -33.39 1.58
C LYS A 164 19.88 -34.34 2.26
N MET A 165 19.58 -34.73 3.49
CA MET A 165 20.35 -35.70 4.26
C MET A 165 19.71 -37.09 4.14
N LYS A 166 20.53 -38.13 3.96
CA LYS A 166 20.07 -39.52 4.05
C LYS A 166 20.78 -40.21 5.19
N GLU A 167 19.99 -40.91 5.99
CA GLU A 167 20.52 -41.84 6.98
C GLU A 167 20.92 -43.14 6.28
N ILE A 168 22.20 -43.46 6.30
CA ILE A 168 22.73 -44.72 5.79
C ILE A 168 23.12 -45.58 6.98
N LYS A 169 22.49 -46.74 7.06
CA LYS A 169 22.78 -47.77 8.04
C LYS A 169 23.84 -48.70 7.45
N GLU A 170 25.09 -48.46 7.82
CA GLU A 170 26.19 -49.34 7.46
C GLU A 170 26.32 -50.41 8.55
N ARG A 171 26.33 -51.68 8.15
CA ARG A 171 26.55 -52.79 9.10
C ARG A 171 28.01 -53.20 9.00
N ASP A 172 28.75 -53.01 10.09
CA ASP A 172 30.13 -53.44 10.19
C ASP A 172 30.22 -54.98 10.16
N LYS A 173 31.43 -55.53 9.91
CA LYS A 173 31.70 -56.98 9.90
C LYS A 173 31.33 -57.68 11.22
N ASP A 174 31.26 -56.92 12.31
CA ASP A 174 30.90 -57.39 13.65
C ASP A 174 29.39 -57.31 13.94
N GLY A 175 28.57 -56.93 12.95
CA GLY A 175 27.11 -56.86 13.08
C GLY A 175 26.56 -55.57 13.71
N ASN A 176 27.43 -54.66 14.18
CA ASN A 176 27.03 -53.35 14.69
C ASN A 176 26.56 -52.44 13.55
N VAL A 177 25.40 -51.79 13.74
CA VAL A 177 24.84 -50.84 12.78
C VAL A 177 25.35 -49.44 13.12
N LYS A 178 26.19 -48.86 12.26
CA LYS A 178 26.56 -47.45 12.34
C LYS A 178 25.61 -46.65 11.45
N VAL A 179 24.97 -45.68 12.08
CA VAL A 179 24.15 -44.69 11.40
C VAL A 179 25.06 -43.55 10.96
N ARG A 180 25.21 -43.33 9.66
CA ARG A 180 25.95 -42.21 9.09
C ARG A 180 25.02 -41.32 8.28
N LEU A 181 25.14 -40.01 8.48
CA LEU A 181 24.43 -39.00 7.71
C LEU A 181 25.25 -38.64 6.47
N GLU A 182 24.68 -38.82 5.28
CA GLU A 182 25.29 -38.41 4.01
C GLU A 182 24.46 -37.30 3.34
N GLU A 183 25.12 -36.22 2.89
CA GLU A 183 24.50 -35.11 2.17
C GLU A 183 24.27 -35.53 0.70
N LEU A 184 23.03 -35.90 0.36
CA LEU A 184 22.66 -36.40 -0.97
C LEU A 184 22.72 -35.33 -2.06
N SER A 185 22.32 -34.10 -1.72
CA SER A 185 22.20 -33.02 -2.69
C SER A 185 22.23 -31.66 -2.01
N LYS A 186 22.91 -30.72 -2.64
CA LYS A 186 22.92 -29.30 -2.29
C LYS A 186 22.40 -28.49 -3.46
N THR A 187 21.16 -28.02 -3.37
CA THR A 187 20.52 -27.21 -4.42
C THR A 187 20.22 -25.82 -3.87
N ARG A 188 20.30 -24.77 -4.69
CA ARG A 188 19.88 -23.45 -4.24
C ARG A 188 18.37 -23.47 -3.98
N VAL A 189 17.95 -22.86 -2.87
CA VAL A 189 16.53 -22.69 -2.55
C VAL A 189 15.83 -22.01 -3.73
N LYS A 190 14.72 -22.61 -4.18
CA LYS A 190 13.89 -22.05 -5.25
C LYS A 190 13.14 -20.82 -4.73
N VAL A 191 13.12 -19.75 -5.52
CA VAL A 191 12.40 -18.52 -5.18
C VAL A 191 10.90 -18.78 -5.00
N GLU A 192 10.32 -19.66 -5.81
CA GLU A 192 8.91 -20.08 -5.72
C GLU A 192 8.53 -20.62 -4.33
N ARG A 193 9.45 -21.33 -3.66
CA ARG A 193 9.23 -21.88 -2.32
C ARG A 193 9.15 -20.78 -1.26
N ILE A 194 9.86 -19.68 -1.46
CA ILE A 194 9.78 -18.51 -0.57
C ILE A 194 8.46 -17.77 -0.84
N THR A 195 8.11 -17.55 -2.11
CA THR A 195 6.86 -16.86 -2.46
C THR A 195 5.61 -17.62 -2.01
N SER A 196 5.62 -18.96 -2.01
CA SER A 196 4.48 -19.76 -1.55
C SER A 196 4.24 -19.67 -0.04
N LEU A 197 5.28 -19.35 0.74
CA LEU A 197 5.21 -19.22 2.21
C LEU A 197 4.75 -17.83 2.67
N ALA A 198 4.29 -16.95 1.78
CA ALA A 198 3.91 -15.58 2.13
C ALA A 198 2.87 -15.51 3.27
N ASN A 199 1.83 -16.35 3.21
CA ASN A 199 0.77 -16.38 4.24
C ASN A 199 1.28 -16.96 5.57
N ASP A 200 2.11 -17.99 5.50
CA ASP A 200 2.69 -18.63 6.69
C ASP A 200 3.69 -17.70 7.40
N LEU A 201 4.47 -16.94 6.62
CA LEU A 201 5.33 -15.88 7.15
C LEU A 201 4.53 -14.75 7.78
N ALA A 202 3.41 -14.35 7.17
CA ALA A 202 2.53 -13.33 7.74
C ALA A 202 2.01 -13.78 9.11
N LEU A 203 1.63 -15.05 9.23
CA LEU A 203 1.23 -15.65 10.49
C LEU A 203 2.36 -15.67 11.53
N ALA A 204 3.56 -16.12 11.14
CA ALA A 204 4.72 -16.20 12.03
C ALA A 204 5.20 -14.83 12.54
N LEU A 205 5.12 -13.79 11.70
CA LEU A 205 5.51 -12.42 12.05
C LEU A 205 4.38 -11.60 12.69
N ALA A 206 3.19 -12.20 12.88
CA ALA A 206 1.99 -11.51 13.31
C ALA A 206 1.69 -10.25 12.46
N ALA A 207 1.98 -10.30 11.17
CA ALA A 207 1.78 -9.22 10.23
C ALA A 207 0.44 -9.38 9.50
N SER A 208 -0.23 -8.27 9.18
CA SER A 208 -1.54 -8.31 8.49
C SER A 208 -1.44 -8.94 7.09
N SER A 209 -0.39 -8.62 6.34
CA SER A 209 -0.05 -9.24 5.06
C SER A 209 1.42 -8.98 4.74
N ILE A 210 2.01 -9.84 3.90
CA ILE A 210 3.40 -9.69 3.44
C ILE A 210 3.40 -9.69 1.91
N ARG A 211 4.14 -8.76 1.31
CA ARG A 211 4.41 -8.76 -0.14
C ARG A 211 5.80 -9.30 -0.40
N ILE A 212 5.92 -10.25 -1.31
CA ILE A 212 7.19 -10.84 -1.71
C ILE A 212 7.47 -10.46 -3.17
N GLU A 213 8.51 -9.66 -3.37
CA GLU A 213 9.03 -9.25 -4.67
C GLU A 213 10.22 -10.15 -5.05
N ALA A 214 10.05 -10.91 -6.12
CA ALA A 214 10.93 -12.01 -6.50
C ALA A 214 11.39 -11.89 -7.96
N PRO A 215 12.68 -12.11 -8.26
CA PRO A 215 13.90 -11.57 -7.62
C PRO A 215 14.09 -10.08 -7.95
N VAL A 216 14.75 -9.33 -7.07
CA VAL A 216 15.03 -7.91 -7.32
C VAL A 216 16.02 -7.77 -8.50
N PRO A 217 15.70 -7.02 -9.58
CA PRO A 217 16.60 -6.86 -10.72
C PRO A 217 17.99 -6.37 -10.29
N GLY A 218 19.03 -7.09 -10.73
CA GLY A 218 20.42 -6.75 -10.41
C GLY A 218 20.89 -7.15 -9.00
N LYS A 219 20.06 -7.81 -8.18
CA LYS A 219 20.46 -8.34 -6.87
C LYS A 219 20.00 -9.79 -6.71
N SER A 220 20.84 -10.64 -6.13
CA SER A 220 20.52 -12.07 -5.86
C SER A 220 19.65 -12.25 -4.60
N VAL A 221 18.70 -11.34 -4.37
CA VAL A 221 17.87 -11.27 -3.16
C VAL A 221 16.39 -11.25 -3.51
N VAL A 222 15.59 -11.79 -2.59
CA VAL A 222 14.12 -11.70 -2.59
C VAL A 222 13.74 -10.57 -1.64
N GLY A 223 12.93 -9.61 -2.12
CA GLY A 223 12.44 -8.52 -1.29
C GLY A 223 11.18 -8.94 -0.56
N ILE A 224 11.19 -8.92 0.77
CA ILE A 224 10.02 -9.20 1.62
C ILE A 224 9.60 -7.89 2.28
N GLU A 225 8.43 -7.37 1.93
CA GLU A 225 7.87 -6.17 2.52
C GLU A 225 6.92 -6.53 3.65
N VAL A 226 7.24 -6.05 4.85
CA VAL A 226 6.45 -6.27 6.06
C VAL A 226 5.91 -4.92 6.55
N PRO A 227 4.62 -4.81 6.87
CA PRO A 227 4.05 -3.59 7.42
C PRO A 227 4.70 -3.20 8.74
N ASN A 228 4.91 -1.90 8.93
CA ASN A 228 5.43 -1.36 10.18
C ASN A 228 4.36 -1.45 11.28
N THR A 229 4.77 -1.67 12.52
CA THR A 229 3.85 -1.62 13.68
C THR A 229 3.28 -0.21 13.88
N VAL A 230 4.08 0.81 13.57
CA VAL A 230 3.69 2.22 13.63
C VAL A 230 3.86 2.83 12.24
N SER A 231 2.83 2.89 11.41
CA SER A 231 2.95 3.57 10.12
C SER A 231 2.99 5.09 10.31
N SER A 232 3.97 5.78 9.73
CA SER A 232 3.95 7.25 9.66
C SER A 232 3.03 7.72 8.53
N MET A 233 2.30 8.80 8.79
CA MET A 233 1.47 9.45 7.78
C MET A 233 2.35 10.35 6.92
N VAL A 234 2.20 10.24 5.60
CA VAL A 234 2.86 11.14 4.64
C VAL A 234 1.97 12.37 4.46
N SER A 235 2.43 13.54 4.92
CA SER A 235 1.70 14.81 4.74
C SER A 235 1.90 15.40 3.36
N LEU A 236 0.84 16.03 2.83
CA LEU A 236 0.91 16.81 1.60
C LEU A 236 1.98 17.91 1.69
N ARG A 237 2.06 18.58 2.84
CA ARG A 237 3.07 19.62 3.11
C ARG A 237 4.49 19.10 2.88
N GLY A 238 4.85 17.97 3.50
CA GLY A 238 6.19 17.40 3.36
C GLY A 238 6.56 17.07 1.92
N VAL A 239 5.59 16.59 1.12
CA VAL A 239 5.80 16.29 -0.30
C VAL A 239 6.03 17.58 -1.11
N ILE A 240 5.23 18.63 -0.87
CA ILE A 240 5.36 19.91 -1.59
C ILE A 240 6.66 20.64 -1.23
N GLU A 241 7.07 20.58 0.04
CA GLU A 241 8.32 21.19 0.52
C GLU A 241 9.58 20.47 -0.04
N THR A 242 9.43 19.26 -0.59
CA THR A 242 10.57 18.50 -1.14
C THR A 242 11.12 19.15 -2.42
N SER A 243 12.45 19.21 -2.53
CA SER A 243 13.14 19.80 -3.70
C SER A 243 12.76 19.15 -5.04
N SER A 244 12.45 17.85 -5.04
CA SER A 244 11.97 17.11 -6.21
C SER A 244 10.66 17.68 -6.76
N PHE A 245 9.72 18.07 -5.89
CA PHE A 245 8.44 18.66 -6.29
C PHE A 245 8.65 20.07 -6.85
N GLN A 246 9.41 20.90 -6.15
CA GLN A 246 9.72 22.28 -6.60
C GLN A 246 10.43 22.32 -7.96
N LYS A 247 11.30 21.33 -8.26
CA LYS A 247 11.97 21.20 -9.56
C LYS A 247 11.02 20.81 -10.70
N ILE A 248 9.94 20.09 -10.43
CA ILE A 248 8.95 19.71 -11.45
C ILE A 248 8.15 20.96 -11.87
N GLU A 249 7.75 21.80 -10.92
CA GLU A 249 7.08 23.07 -11.22
C GLU A 249 7.94 23.96 -12.13
N ALA A 250 9.24 24.05 -11.85
CA ALA A 250 10.18 24.83 -12.65
C ALA A 250 10.40 24.29 -14.08
N ARG A 251 10.03 23.05 -14.37
CA ARG A 251 10.12 22.44 -15.73
C ARG A 251 8.80 22.52 -16.51
N SER A 252 7.69 22.81 -15.83
CA SER A 252 6.37 22.89 -16.43
C SER A 252 5.97 24.31 -16.84
N LYS A 253 6.79 25.31 -16.51
CA LYS A 253 6.73 26.69 -17.02
C LYS A 253 7.65 26.82 -18.23
#